data_AF-A0A537YHN2-F1
#
_entry.id   AF-A0A537YHN2-F1
#
_cell.length_a   1.000
_cell.length_b   1.000
_cell.length_c   1.000
_cell.angle_alpha   90.00
_cell.angle_beta   90.00
_cell.angle_gamma   90.00
#
_symmetry.space_group_name_H-M   'P 1'
#
loop_
_entity.id
_entity.type
_entity.pdbx_description
1 polymer ?
#
loop_
_entity_poly.entity_id
_entity_poly.type
_entity_poly.pdbx_seq_one_letter_code
_entity_poly.pdbx_strand_id
1 'polypeptide(L)'
;PAPPLILEDAASHAIGGPIRFSMPSLGPEGRDAIAVERRIAQRGRHRLGPLRAHLVDPFGLAQVGSVVAPEAAFVVYPKIEPLGEIAPPEERGGGGRSLVQHLSVSGDDFYAVRGWQEGDDLRKIHWRSSARRGELMIRQEEIRPFPRATLLIDNRGSMHRDSGPTSSLEWSIGGAASIVWELAKQGYALRLATADGGPGTARWGREATDPLLTTLAVASRSHQASLSGVVRRTAARPGAGGALVAIMPPPPPDLVPRFARLARVYSWAGLVLLDVASFASSSGRERAAFDQRLAEVERTLSRAGWHIAIAGASDSFRTIWQGLLDSSASRASSRSLHS
;
A
#
# COMPACT_ATOMS: atom_id res chain seq x y z
N PRO A 1 36.62 33.48 28.48
CA PRO A 1 35.54 32.63 27.94
C PRO A 1 36.11 31.61 26.95
N ALA A 2 35.83 30.32 27.15
CA ALA A 2 36.22 29.31 26.18
C ALA A 2 35.44 29.50 24.87
N PRO A 3 36.07 29.27 23.70
CA PRO A 3 35.42 29.46 22.42
C PRO A 3 34.17 28.57 22.30
N PRO A 4 33.08 29.07 21.69
CA PRO A 4 31.85 28.30 21.56
C PRO A 4 32.08 27.07 20.66
N LEU A 5 31.38 25.99 20.99
CA LEU A 5 31.31 24.80 20.16
C LEU A 5 30.24 25.01 19.09
N ILE A 6 30.63 24.88 17.83
CA ILE A 6 29.73 25.01 16.69
C ILE A 6 29.40 23.61 16.18
N LEU A 7 28.12 23.24 16.19
CA LEU A 7 27.64 22.01 15.58
C LEU A 7 27.03 22.31 14.22
N GLU A 8 27.37 21.52 13.22
CA GLU A 8 26.82 21.63 11.86
C GLU A 8 26.49 20.24 11.33
N ASP A 9 25.31 20.08 10.73
CA ASP A 9 24.99 18.89 9.96
C ASP A 9 25.04 19.15 8.45
N ALA A 10 25.21 18.09 7.66
CA ALA A 10 25.21 18.17 6.20
C ALA A 10 23.86 17.70 5.60
N ALA A 11 22.76 17.97 6.30
CA ALA A 11 21.44 17.51 5.89
C ALA A 11 21.02 18.10 4.53
N SER A 12 20.43 17.28 3.66
CA SER A 12 19.94 17.75 2.37
C SER A 12 18.76 18.73 2.51
N HIS A 13 18.56 19.58 1.51
CA HIS A 13 17.41 20.51 1.47
C HIS A 13 16.06 19.79 1.53
N ALA A 14 15.97 18.54 1.06
CA ALA A 14 14.76 17.73 1.13
C ALA A 14 14.31 17.44 2.57
N ILE A 15 15.24 17.51 3.54
CA ILE A 15 14.97 17.31 4.96
C ILE A 15 15.17 18.59 5.80
N GLY A 16 15.12 19.76 5.15
CA GLY A 16 15.24 21.07 5.82
C GLY A 16 16.60 21.74 5.70
N GLY A 17 17.56 21.15 4.98
CA GLY A 17 18.88 21.74 4.71
C GLY A 17 19.84 21.68 5.90
N PRO A 18 21.10 22.08 5.73
CA PRO A 18 22.08 22.08 6.80
C PRO A 18 21.68 23.07 7.89
N ILE A 19 21.86 22.68 9.14
CA ILE A 19 21.63 23.54 10.31
C ILE A 19 22.94 23.73 11.07
N ARG A 20 23.10 24.92 11.65
CA ARG A 20 24.26 25.30 12.44
C ARG A 20 23.81 25.80 13.81
N PHE A 21 24.40 25.24 14.85
CA PHE A 21 24.16 25.62 16.25
C PHE A 21 25.44 26.11 16.89
N SER A 22 25.31 27.06 17.80
CA SER A 22 26.38 27.49 18.69
C SER A 22 25.98 27.11 20.11
N MET A 23 26.87 26.40 20.80
CA MET A 23 26.69 26.01 22.19
C MET A 23 27.89 26.44 23.03
N PRO A 24 27.71 26.63 24.34
CA PRO A 24 28.83 26.81 25.25
C PRO A 24 29.83 25.66 25.13
N SER A 25 31.11 25.95 25.32
CA SER A 25 32.14 24.91 25.42
C SER A 25 31.82 23.94 26.56
N LEU A 26 31.96 22.64 26.30
CA LEU A 26 31.82 21.60 27.33
C LEU A 26 33.16 21.38 28.02
N GLY A 27 33.12 21.28 29.36
CA GLY A 27 34.28 20.84 30.14
C GLY A 27 34.58 19.34 29.94
N PRO A 28 35.65 18.83 30.54
CA PRO A 28 35.93 17.40 30.58
C PRO A 28 34.69 16.65 31.10
N GLU A 29 34.25 15.62 30.37
CA GLU A 29 33.02 14.83 30.64
C GLU A 29 31.69 15.60 30.58
N GLY A 30 31.70 16.87 30.18
CA GLY A 30 30.49 17.66 29.98
C GLY A 30 29.59 17.04 28.91
N ARG A 31 28.29 16.96 29.18
CA ARG A 31 27.27 16.51 28.24
C ARG A 31 26.24 17.59 28.08
N ASP A 32 25.82 17.79 26.85
CA ASP A 32 24.70 18.65 26.51
C ASP A 32 23.93 18.03 25.34
N ALA A 33 22.67 18.39 25.18
CA ALA A 33 21.78 17.82 24.19
C ALA A 33 21.01 18.92 23.47
N ILE A 34 21.03 18.89 22.14
CA ILE A 34 20.20 19.73 21.30
C ILE A 34 19.14 18.85 20.65
N ALA A 35 17.87 19.23 20.81
CA ALA A 35 16.76 18.67 20.06
C ALA A 35 16.48 19.54 18.83
N VAL A 36 16.33 18.91 17.67
CA VAL A 36 16.00 19.58 16.41
C VAL A 36 14.77 18.95 15.82
N GLU A 37 13.74 19.75 15.58
CA GLU A 37 12.58 19.34 14.81
C GLU A 37 12.76 19.71 13.34
N ARG A 38 12.58 18.71 12.45
CA ARG A 38 12.65 18.90 11.00
C ARG A 38 11.34 18.41 10.38
N ARG A 39 10.69 19.26 9.57
CA ARG A 39 9.51 18.88 8.79
C ARG A 39 9.94 18.39 7.42
N ILE A 40 9.81 17.08 7.19
CA ILE A 40 10.19 16.45 5.93
C ILE A 40 8.94 16.24 5.08
N ALA A 41 8.82 16.99 3.99
CA ALA A 41 7.62 16.99 3.15
C ALA A 41 7.61 15.83 2.12
N GLN A 42 8.78 15.32 1.74
CA GLN A 42 8.91 14.29 0.72
C GLN A 42 9.20 12.92 1.35
N ARG A 43 8.37 11.92 1.02
CA ARG A 43 8.65 10.52 1.35
C ARG A 43 9.96 10.05 0.69
N GLY A 44 10.50 8.94 1.17
CA GLY A 44 11.63 8.27 0.57
C GLY A 44 12.77 8.02 1.54
N ARG A 45 13.90 7.58 0.99
CA ARG A 45 15.13 7.36 1.74
C ARG A 45 15.88 8.68 1.87
N HIS A 46 16.19 9.03 3.10
CA HIS A 46 16.92 10.23 3.45
C HIS A 46 18.13 9.89 4.30
N ARG A 47 19.07 10.82 4.35
CA ARG A 47 20.29 10.73 5.16
C ARG A 47 20.40 12.00 5.99
N LEU A 48 20.68 11.85 7.28
CA LEU A 48 20.94 12.93 8.22
C LEU A 48 22.40 12.87 8.66
N GLY A 49 23.05 14.02 8.69
CA GLY A 49 24.46 14.12 9.06
C GLY A 49 25.42 13.95 7.87
N PRO A 50 26.71 13.69 8.13
CA PRO A 50 27.32 13.56 9.45
C PRO A 50 27.18 14.85 10.28
N LEU A 51 27.15 14.71 11.61
CA LEU A 51 27.19 15.86 12.53
C LEU A 51 28.66 16.18 12.82
N ARG A 52 29.06 17.41 12.51
CA ARG A 52 30.41 17.92 12.76
C ARG A 52 30.37 18.93 13.90
N ALA A 53 31.40 18.88 14.74
CA ALA A 53 31.64 19.86 15.78
C ALA A 53 32.93 20.61 15.46
N HIS A 54 32.89 21.94 15.58
CA HIS A 54 34.03 22.80 15.32
C HIS A 54 34.18 23.85 16.42
N LEU A 55 35.40 24.06 16.89
CA LEU A 55 35.79 25.19 17.70
C LEU A 55 36.45 26.22 16.78
N VAL A 56 36.03 27.47 16.92
CA VAL A 56 36.58 28.61 16.16
C VAL A 56 37.22 29.56 17.17
N ASP A 57 38.45 30.00 16.90
CA ASP A 57 39.10 30.98 17.78
C ASP A 57 38.38 32.33 17.76
N PRO A 58 38.60 33.21 18.76
CA PRO A 58 37.89 34.49 18.86
C PRO A 58 38.07 35.44 17.65
N PHE A 59 39.15 35.29 16.89
CA PHE A 59 39.45 36.09 15.71
C PHE A 59 39.03 35.40 14.39
N GLY A 60 38.55 34.15 14.45
CA GLY A 60 38.12 33.37 13.29
C GLY A 60 39.24 32.99 12.32
N LEU A 61 40.49 32.99 12.77
CA LEU A 61 41.70 32.69 12.00
C LEU A 61 42.04 31.19 11.98
N ALA A 62 41.55 30.42 12.95
CA ALA A 62 41.80 29.00 13.11
C ALA A 62 40.53 28.25 13.55
N GLN A 63 40.32 27.09 12.94
CA GLN A 63 39.22 26.18 13.25
C GLN A 63 39.76 24.77 13.45
N VAL A 64 39.31 24.11 14.52
CA VAL A 64 39.55 22.68 14.76
C VAL A 64 38.19 22.01 14.84
N GLY A 65 38.03 20.86 14.19
CA GLY A 65 36.78 20.11 14.31
C GLY A 65 36.91 18.63 14.07
N SER A 66 35.84 17.93 14.42
CA SER A 66 35.71 16.49 14.32
C SER A 66 34.28 16.09 13.95
N VAL A 67 34.12 14.87 13.43
CA VAL A 67 32.80 14.26 13.26
C VAL A 67 32.40 13.67 14.60
N VAL A 68 31.28 14.14 15.16
CA VAL A 68 30.78 13.70 16.47
C VAL A 68 29.64 12.69 16.35
N ALA A 69 28.96 12.64 15.20
CA ALA A 69 28.03 11.56 14.87
C ALA A 69 28.12 11.20 13.37
N PRO A 70 28.06 9.90 13.02
CA PRO A 70 28.08 9.47 11.64
C PRO A 70 26.79 9.87 10.91
N GLU A 71 26.81 9.72 9.59
CA GLU A 71 25.59 9.83 8.80
C GLU A 71 24.61 8.70 9.15
N ALA A 72 23.34 9.04 9.36
CA ALA A 72 22.26 8.11 9.65
C ALA A 72 21.24 8.07 8.51
N ALA A 73 20.96 6.88 7.99
CA ALA A 73 19.92 6.67 6.98
C ALA A 73 18.57 6.40 7.64
N PHE A 74 17.51 6.97 7.10
CA PHE A 74 16.14 6.74 7.55
C PHE A 74 15.15 6.80 6.38
N VAL A 75 13.94 6.29 6.61
CA VAL A 75 12.87 6.28 5.60
C VAL A 75 11.71 7.11 6.10
N VAL A 76 11.26 8.06 5.28
CA VAL A 76 10.01 8.79 5.51
C VAL A 76 8.92 8.08 4.73
N TYR A 77 7.95 7.51 5.44
CA TYR A 77 6.81 6.85 4.82
C TYR A 77 5.86 7.86 4.16
N PRO A 78 5.03 7.42 3.21
CA PRO A 78 3.96 8.27 2.68
C PRO A 78 3.04 8.76 3.80
N LYS A 79 2.37 9.89 3.56
CA LYS A 79 1.34 10.40 4.47
C LYS A 79 0.21 9.37 4.58
N ILE A 80 -0.04 8.88 5.80
CA ILE A 80 -1.10 7.93 6.12
C ILE A 80 -2.28 8.71 6.71
N GLU A 81 -3.46 8.55 6.13
CA GLU A 81 -4.72 9.06 6.66
C GLU A 81 -5.45 7.92 7.39
N PRO A 82 -5.83 8.09 8.67
CA PRO A 82 -6.59 7.06 9.39
C PRO A 82 -7.95 6.82 8.73
N LEU A 83 -8.17 5.60 8.23
CA LEU A 83 -9.41 5.22 7.56
C LEU A 83 -10.52 4.81 8.54
N GLY A 84 -10.15 4.34 9.74
CA GLY A 84 -11.05 3.64 10.67
C GLY A 84 -11.16 2.16 10.31
N GLU A 85 -11.92 1.39 11.08
CA GLU A 85 -12.12 -0.07 10.88
C GLU A 85 -13.05 -0.36 9.68
N ILE A 86 -12.74 0.22 8.52
CA ILE A 86 -13.53 0.14 7.31
C ILE A 86 -12.75 -0.68 6.29
N ALA A 87 -13.20 -1.91 6.06
CA ALA A 87 -12.53 -2.84 5.16
C ALA A 87 -13.45 -3.27 4.02
N PRO A 88 -12.88 -3.75 2.90
CA PRO A 88 -13.63 -4.41 1.86
C PRO A 88 -14.49 -5.52 2.47
N PRO A 89 -15.75 -5.66 2.06
CA PRO A 89 -16.59 -6.72 2.57
C PRO A 89 -15.91 -8.07 2.31
N GLU A 90 -15.57 -8.75 3.39
CA GLU A 90 -15.36 -10.19 3.34
C GLU A 90 -16.72 -10.80 2.97
N GLU A 91 -16.76 -11.75 2.03
CA GLU A 91 -17.99 -12.53 1.84
C GLU A 91 -18.26 -13.35 3.12
N ARG A 92 -18.88 -12.71 4.11
CA ARG A 92 -19.61 -13.38 5.18
C ARG A 92 -20.98 -13.73 4.63
N GLY A 93 -21.01 -14.79 3.81
CA GLY A 93 -22.22 -15.43 3.35
C GLY A 93 -22.64 -15.10 1.92
N GLY A 94 -22.59 -16.11 1.05
CA GLY A 94 -23.44 -16.18 -0.14
C GLY A 94 -22.84 -15.66 -1.45
N GLY A 95 -21.90 -16.40 -2.05
CA GLY A 95 -21.55 -16.15 -3.46
C GLY A 95 -20.36 -16.94 -3.99
N GLY A 96 -19.27 -17.05 -3.23
CA GLY A 96 -18.04 -17.74 -3.62
C GLY A 96 -18.03 -19.24 -3.34
N ARG A 97 -19.08 -19.98 -3.73
CA ARG A 97 -19.09 -21.45 -3.61
C ARG A 97 -18.29 -22.19 -4.69
N SER A 98 -17.66 -21.52 -5.66
CA SER A 98 -17.31 -22.18 -6.93
C SER A 98 -15.84 -22.57 -7.18
N LEU A 99 -14.88 -22.31 -6.29
CA LEU A 99 -13.50 -22.81 -6.50
C LEU A 99 -13.02 -23.85 -5.47
N VAL A 100 -13.78 -24.05 -4.38
CA VAL A 100 -13.50 -25.08 -3.38
C VAL A 100 -14.44 -26.30 -3.55
N GLN A 101 -15.55 -26.15 -4.29
CA GLN A 101 -16.54 -27.23 -4.45
C GLN A 101 -16.15 -28.38 -5.39
N HIS A 102 -15.05 -28.30 -6.15
CA HIS A 102 -14.58 -29.51 -6.86
C HIS A 102 -13.83 -30.50 -5.94
N LEU A 103 -13.68 -30.18 -4.65
CA LEU A 103 -13.18 -31.12 -3.63
C LEU A 103 -14.24 -31.59 -2.64
N SER A 104 -15.51 -31.17 -2.76
CA SER A 104 -16.57 -31.54 -1.82
C SER A 104 -17.72 -32.29 -2.49
N VAL A 105 -17.50 -33.58 -2.72
CA VAL A 105 -18.59 -34.55 -2.74
C VAL A 105 -18.54 -35.33 -1.43
N SER A 106 -19.58 -35.11 -0.61
CA SER A 106 -20.00 -35.89 0.56
C SER A 106 -19.31 -35.69 1.91
N GLY A 107 -19.96 -34.85 2.74
CA GLY A 107 -20.19 -35.14 4.17
C GLY A 107 -19.21 -34.50 5.15
N ASP A 108 -19.71 -33.49 5.87
CA ASP A 108 -19.36 -33.02 7.23
C ASP A 108 -17.91 -32.77 7.67
N ASP A 109 -16.91 -32.94 6.82
CA ASP A 109 -15.51 -32.79 7.21
C ASP A 109 -14.88 -31.50 6.65
N PHE A 110 -14.90 -30.44 7.45
CA PHE A 110 -14.28 -29.12 7.18
C PHE A 110 -12.74 -29.12 7.29
N TYR A 111 -12.07 -30.23 7.00
CA TYR A 111 -10.62 -30.36 7.21
C TYR A 111 -9.92 -30.99 6.00
N ALA A 112 -8.78 -30.43 5.62
CA ALA A 112 -7.86 -31.14 4.74
C ALA A 112 -7.31 -32.37 5.49
N VAL A 113 -7.31 -33.52 4.84
CA VAL A 113 -6.87 -34.78 5.44
C VAL A 113 -5.62 -35.27 4.70
N ARG A 114 -4.54 -35.55 5.43
CA ARG A 114 -3.29 -36.10 4.88
C ARG A 114 -2.94 -37.44 5.52
N GLY A 115 -2.06 -38.21 4.87
CA GLY A 115 -1.50 -39.42 5.45
C GLY A 115 -0.77 -39.12 6.76
N TRP A 116 -0.94 -40.00 7.74
CA TRP A 116 -0.20 -39.97 9.00
C TRP A 116 1.30 -40.12 8.72
N GLN A 117 2.10 -39.31 9.40
CA GLN A 117 3.56 -39.43 9.40
C GLN A 117 4.02 -39.68 10.83
N GLU A 118 5.16 -40.35 10.94
CA GLU A 118 5.76 -40.64 12.23
C GLU A 118 6.09 -39.32 12.95
N GLY A 119 5.58 -39.16 14.18
CA GLY A 119 5.66 -37.93 14.96
C GLY A 119 4.36 -37.11 15.00
N ASP A 120 3.35 -37.46 14.20
CA ASP A 120 2.06 -36.80 14.28
C ASP A 120 1.18 -37.32 15.44
N ASP A 121 0.41 -36.42 16.05
CA ASP A 121 -0.49 -36.75 17.17
C ASP A 121 -1.64 -37.67 16.73
N LEU A 122 -1.65 -38.89 17.28
CA LEU A 122 -2.67 -39.92 17.05
C LEU A 122 -4.09 -39.47 17.45
N ARG A 123 -4.23 -38.47 18.33
CA ARG A 123 -5.54 -37.91 18.70
C ARG A 123 -6.19 -37.13 17.54
N LYS A 124 -5.41 -36.73 16.54
CA LYS A 124 -5.88 -36.01 15.36
C LYS A 124 -6.23 -36.95 14.20
N ILE A 125 -6.27 -38.27 14.41
CA ILE A 125 -6.67 -39.24 13.38
C ILE A 125 -8.14 -39.05 13.02
N HIS A 126 -8.39 -38.90 11.73
CA HIS A 126 -9.73 -38.87 11.17
C HIS A 126 -10.19 -40.30 10.88
N TRP A 127 -10.83 -40.94 11.86
CA TRP A 127 -11.20 -42.37 11.79
C TRP A 127 -12.09 -42.71 10.59
N ARG A 128 -13.02 -41.83 10.21
CA ARG A 128 -13.91 -42.06 9.06
C ARG A 128 -13.15 -42.08 7.73
N SER A 129 -12.17 -41.18 7.55
CA SER A 129 -11.33 -41.14 6.33
C SER A 129 -10.29 -42.26 6.34
N SER A 130 -9.78 -42.61 7.51
CA SER A 130 -8.85 -43.72 7.69
C SER A 130 -9.50 -45.06 7.35
N ALA A 131 -10.74 -45.27 7.81
CA ALA A 131 -11.53 -46.46 7.51
C ALA A 131 -11.85 -46.61 6.01
N ARG A 132 -12.07 -45.49 5.30
CA ARG A 132 -12.36 -45.51 3.85
C ARG A 132 -11.12 -45.74 2.98
N ARG A 133 -9.96 -45.24 3.39
CA ARG A 133 -8.71 -45.32 2.61
C ARG A 133 -7.80 -46.47 3.00
N GLY A 134 -8.04 -47.13 4.14
CA GLY A 134 -7.22 -48.24 4.63
C GLY A 134 -5.87 -47.81 5.21
N GLU A 135 -5.63 -46.50 5.36
CA GLU A 135 -4.40 -45.92 5.89
C GLU A 135 -4.76 -44.89 6.97
N LEU A 136 -3.88 -44.66 7.95
CA LEU A 136 -4.10 -43.65 8.97
C LEU A 136 -4.08 -42.26 8.34
N MET A 137 -5.17 -41.53 8.50
CA MET A 137 -5.37 -40.21 7.94
C MET A 137 -5.49 -39.20 9.09
N ILE A 138 -4.78 -38.08 9.02
CA ILE A 138 -4.80 -37.04 10.05
C ILE A 138 -5.60 -35.83 9.58
N ARG A 139 -6.43 -35.33 10.49
CA ARG A 139 -7.10 -34.03 10.39
C ARG A 139 -6.05 -32.92 10.49
N GLN A 140 -5.75 -32.28 9.36
CA GLN A 140 -4.95 -31.07 9.38
C GLN A 140 -5.79 -29.96 10.02
N GLU A 141 -5.20 -29.19 10.94
CA GLU A 141 -5.86 -27.97 11.43
C GLU A 141 -6.17 -27.07 10.24
N GLU A 142 -7.43 -26.64 10.16
CA GLU A 142 -7.88 -25.69 9.15
C GLU A 142 -7.08 -24.41 9.34
N ILE A 143 -6.13 -24.13 8.44
CA ILE A 143 -5.51 -22.83 8.34
C ILE A 143 -6.65 -21.88 7.99
N ARG A 144 -7.14 -21.13 8.98
CA ARG A 144 -8.08 -20.03 8.73
C ARG A 144 -7.47 -19.18 7.62
N PRO A 145 -8.08 -19.10 6.44
CA PRO A 145 -7.52 -18.29 5.38
C PRO A 145 -7.55 -16.83 5.85
N PHE A 146 -6.38 -16.23 6.07
CA PHE A 146 -6.29 -14.79 6.29
C PHE A 146 -7.01 -14.07 5.15
N PRO A 147 -7.80 -13.02 5.43
CA PRO A 147 -8.41 -12.25 4.36
C PRO A 147 -7.30 -11.66 3.49
N ARG A 148 -7.53 -11.61 2.18
CA ARG A 148 -6.50 -11.23 1.22
C ARG A 148 -6.90 -9.95 0.52
N ALA A 149 -5.95 -9.05 0.32
CA ALA A 149 -6.14 -7.88 -0.52
C ALA A 149 -4.94 -7.66 -1.43
N THR A 150 -5.21 -7.36 -2.68
CA THR A 150 -4.21 -6.89 -3.64
C THR A 150 -4.44 -5.41 -3.88
N LEU A 151 -3.41 -4.60 -3.68
CA LEU A 151 -3.39 -3.20 -4.07
C LEU A 151 -2.66 -3.06 -5.40
N LEU A 152 -3.28 -2.41 -6.37
CA LEU A 152 -2.71 -2.04 -7.65
C LEU A 152 -2.64 -0.52 -7.75
N ILE A 153 -1.44 0.02 -7.97
CA ILE A 153 -1.24 1.46 -8.17
C ILE A 153 -0.68 1.66 -9.57
N ASP A 154 -1.29 2.54 -10.36
CA ASP A 154 -0.62 3.04 -11.57
C ASP A 154 0.39 4.11 -11.13
N ASN A 155 1.69 3.82 -11.18
CA ASN A 155 2.73 4.82 -10.88
C ASN A 155 3.39 5.39 -12.15
N ARG A 156 2.81 5.17 -13.34
CA ARG A 156 3.37 5.69 -14.61
C ARG A 156 3.40 7.21 -14.61
N GLY A 157 4.58 7.78 -14.82
CA GLY A 157 4.76 9.23 -14.81
C GLY A 157 3.88 9.96 -15.82
N SER A 158 3.57 9.33 -16.95
CA SER A 158 2.74 9.87 -18.03
C SER A 158 1.24 9.97 -17.69
N MET A 159 0.77 9.28 -16.64
CA MET A 159 -0.64 9.29 -16.24
C MET A 159 -0.93 10.31 -15.13
N HIS A 160 0.10 10.89 -14.52
CA HIS A 160 -0.01 11.77 -13.36
C HIS A 160 0.37 13.21 -13.67
N ARG A 161 -0.42 14.15 -13.16
CA ARG A 161 -0.19 15.60 -13.23
C ARG A 161 0.59 16.13 -12.03
N ASP A 162 1.16 17.31 -12.24
CA ASP A 162 2.00 18.07 -11.29
C ASP A 162 3.28 17.31 -10.89
N SER A 163 4.16 17.94 -10.10
CA SER A 163 5.37 17.36 -9.53
C SER A 163 5.53 17.81 -8.08
N GLY A 164 6.09 16.95 -7.23
CA GLY A 164 6.27 17.25 -5.81
C GLY A 164 5.15 16.72 -4.89
N PRO A 165 5.11 17.17 -3.62
CA PRO A 165 4.33 16.55 -2.54
C PRO A 165 2.81 16.54 -2.74
N THR A 166 2.28 17.46 -3.54
CA THR A 166 0.85 17.62 -3.83
C THR A 166 0.42 16.97 -5.13
N SER A 167 1.34 16.31 -5.84
CA SER A 167 1.03 15.73 -7.14
C SER A 167 0.05 14.56 -7.04
N SER A 168 -0.67 14.30 -8.12
CA SER A 168 -1.64 13.18 -8.21
C SER A 168 -1.03 11.80 -7.90
N LEU A 169 0.27 11.61 -8.15
CA LEU A 169 0.97 10.37 -7.78
C LEU A 169 1.16 10.28 -6.26
N GLU A 170 1.53 11.37 -5.60
CA GLU A 170 1.68 11.40 -4.14
C GLU A 170 0.35 11.14 -3.43
N TRP A 171 -0.73 11.69 -3.95
CA TRP A 171 -2.08 11.39 -3.46
C TRP A 171 -2.39 9.90 -3.57
N SER A 172 -2.08 9.28 -4.72
CA SER A 172 -2.28 7.84 -4.95
C SER A 172 -1.45 6.95 -4.01
N ILE A 173 -0.19 7.33 -3.78
CA ILE A 173 0.72 6.61 -2.88
C ILE A 173 0.30 6.78 -1.43
N GLY A 174 -0.09 7.98 -1.00
CA GLY A 174 -0.63 8.23 0.34
C GLY A 174 -1.92 7.45 0.60
N GLY A 175 -2.81 7.41 -0.39
CA GLY A 175 -4.02 6.59 -0.34
C GLY A 175 -3.72 5.10 -0.19
N ALA A 176 -2.81 4.58 -1.02
CA ALA A 176 -2.40 3.18 -0.91
C ALA A 176 -1.73 2.85 0.42
N ALA A 177 -0.89 3.75 0.95
CA ALA A 177 -0.28 3.59 2.27
C ALA A 177 -1.33 3.54 3.38
N SER A 178 -2.38 4.35 3.26
CA SER A 178 -3.51 4.39 4.19
C SER A 178 -4.30 3.07 4.19
N ILE A 179 -4.57 2.51 3.00
CA ILE A 179 -5.18 1.19 2.88
C ILE A 179 -4.28 0.10 3.44
N VAL A 180 -2.98 0.10 3.09
CA VAL A 180 -2.02 -0.90 3.60
C VAL A 180 -1.97 -0.86 5.12
N TRP A 181 -1.87 0.34 5.70
CA TRP A 181 -1.85 0.52 7.15
C TRP A 181 -3.07 -0.08 7.83
N GLU A 182 -4.26 0.23 7.31
CA GLU A 182 -5.51 -0.21 7.91
C GLU A 182 -5.75 -1.71 7.73
N LEU A 183 -5.58 -2.25 6.52
CA LEU A 183 -5.80 -3.67 6.26
C LEU A 183 -4.75 -4.57 6.95
N ALA A 184 -3.49 -4.10 7.08
CA ALA A 184 -2.48 -4.84 7.81
C ALA A 184 -2.78 -4.94 9.31
N LYS A 185 -3.33 -3.86 9.92
CA LYS A 185 -3.82 -3.88 11.30
C LYS A 185 -4.93 -4.92 11.50
N GLN A 186 -5.78 -5.11 10.49
CA GLN A 186 -6.88 -6.08 10.50
C GLN A 186 -6.45 -7.50 10.12
N GLY A 187 -5.15 -7.75 9.89
CA GLY A 187 -4.62 -9.08 9.65
C GLY A 187 -4.70 -9.57 8.20
N TYR A 188 -4.95 -8.67 7.24
CA TYR A 188 -4.97 -9.06 5.82
C TYR A 188 -3.59 -9.54 5.34
N ALA A 189 -3.60 -10.55 4.49
CA ALA A 189 -2.49 -10.87 3.61
C ALA A 189 -2.51 -9.93 2.40
N LEU A 190 -1.59 -8.98 2.40
CA LEU A 190 -1.47 -7.91 1.45
C LEU A 190 -0.47 -8.21 0.34
N ARG A 191 -0.82 -7.74 -0.85
CA ARG A 191 0.06 -7.68 -2.01
C ARG A 191 0.02 -6.26 -2.57
N LEU A 192 1.17 -5.78 -3.03
CA LEU A 192 1.29 -4.51 -3.73
C LEU A 192 1.78 -4.76 -5.15
N ALA A 193 1.16 -4.11 -6.11
CA ALA A 193 1.52 -4.14 -7.51
C ALA A 193 1.57 -2.71 -8.07
N THR A 194 2.64 -2.39 -8.79
CA THR A 194 2.81 -1.13 -9.51
C THR A 194 3.07 -1.40 -11.00
N ALA A 195 3.22 -0.35 -11.81
CA ALA A 195 3.53 -0.49 -13.23
C ALA A 195 4.88 -1.20 -13.46
N ASP A 196 5.86 -0.94 -12.58
CA ASP A 196 7.18 -1.59 -12.60
C ASP A 196 7.14 -3.05 -12.14
N GLY A 197 5.98 -3.53 -11.69
CA GLY A 197 5.81 -4.83 -11.06
C GLY A 197 5.50 -4.69 -9.58
N GLY A 198 5.55 -5.79 -8.85
CA GLY A 198 5.31 -5.76 -7.41
C GLY A 198 6.10 -6.88 -6.75
N PRO A 199 6.36 -6.80 -5.43
CA PRO A 199 6.88 -7.94 -4.69
C PRO A 199 6.01 -9.15 -5.01
N GLY A 200 6.63 -10.19 -5.57
CA GLY A 200 5.93 -11.37 -6.07
C GLY A 200 5.23 -12.20 -4.99
N THR A 201 5.40 -11.83 -3.72
CA THR A 201 4.97 -12.57 -2.54
C THR A 201 3.94 -11.77 -1.72
N ALA A 202 2.93 -12.47 -1.20
CA ALA A 202 2.04 -11.89 -0.20
C ALA A 202 2.82 -11.67 1.11
N ARG A 203 2.48 -10.60 1.83
CA ARG A 203 2.93 -10.37 3.21
C ARG A 203 1.70 -10.27 4.11
N TRP A 204 1.75 -10.74 5.35
CA TRP A 204 0.56 -10.79 6.22
C TRP A 204 0.78 -10.11 7.56
N GLY A 205 -0.32 -9.64 8.17
CA GLY A 205 -0.33 -9.06 9.51
C GLY A 205 0.54 -7.81 9.65
N ARG A 206 0.91 -7.49 10.89
CA ARG A 206 1.75 -6.31 11.20
C ARG A 206 3.13 -6.35 10.54
N GLU A 207 3.66 -7.55 10.26
CA GLU A 207 4.93 -7.73 9.55
C GLU A 207 4.86 -7.32 8.08
N ALA A 208 3.66 -7.20 7.51
CA ALA A 208 3.47 -6.68 6.15
C ALA A 208 3.61 -5.15 6.07
N THR A 209 3.33 -4.43 7.16
CA THR A 209 3.21 -2.97 7.16
C THR A 209 4.51 -2.30 6.77
N ASP A 210 5.60 -2.50 7.53
CA ASP A 210 6.87 -1.81 7.29
C ASP A 210 7.44 -2.08 5.91
N PRO A 211 7.49 -3.33 5.40
CA PRO A 211 8.06 -3.58 4.09
C PRO A 211 7.21 -3.00 2.94
N LEU A 212 5.88 -2.98 3.08
CA LEU A 212 5.00 -2.38 2.06
C LEU A 212 5.03 -0.85 2.10
N LEU A 213 5.03 -0.24 3.29
CA LEU A 213 5.19 1.20 3.45
C LEU A 213 6.56 1.67 2.98
N THR A 214 7.63 0.90 3.24
CA THR A 214 8.97 1.15 2.69
C THR A 214 8.97 1.09 1.16
N THR A 215 8.26 0.11 0.58
CA THR A 215 8.12 0.02 -0.88
C THR A 215 7.41 1.24 -1.46
N LEU A 216 6.34 1.70 -0.81
CA LEU A 216 5.59 2.91 -1.21
C LEU A 216 6.39 4.20 -0.97
N ALA A 217 7.22 4.24 0.08
CA ALA A 217 8.09 5.36 0.38
C ALA A 217 9.08 5.64 -0.75
N VAL A 218 9.62 4.58 -1.36
CA VAL A 218 10.59 4.67 -2.47
C VAL A 218 9.97 4.54 -3.86
N ALA A 219 8.65 4.35 -3.95
CA ALA A 219 7.96 4.22 -5.23
C ALA A 219 8.04 5.54 -6.01
N SER A 220 8.70 5.53 -7.16
CA SER A 220 8.87 6.69 -8.03
C SER A 220 7.96 6.62 -9.26
N ARG A 221 8.02 7.67 -10.10
CA ARG A 221 7.36 7.68 -11.41
C ARG A 221 7.97 6.59 -12.29
N SER A 222 7.14 5.65 -12.71
CA SER A 222 7.52 4.62 -13.67
C SER A 222 7.62 5.18 -15.08
N HIS A 223 8.59 4.67 -15.83
CA HIS A 223 8.74 4.91 -17.28
C HIS A 223 8.05 3.84 -18.14
N GLN A 224 7.33 2.89 -17.52
CA GLN A 224 6.61 1.85 -18.25
C GLN A 224 5.52 2.48 -19.13
N ALA A 225 5.42 2.02 -20.38
CA ALA A 225 4.42 2.51 -21.32
C ALA A 225 3.01 1.96 -21.01
N SER A 226 2.89 0.77 -20.41
CA SER A 226 1.61 0.07 -20.25
C SER A 226 1.54 -0.75 -18.95
N LEU A 227 0.34 -0.82 -18.36
CA LEU A 227 0.03 -1.73 -17.25
C LEU A 227 -0.27 -3.16 -17.68
N SER A 228 -0.26 -3.46 -18.99
CA SER A 228 -0.62 -4.78 -19.53
C SER A 228 0.06 -5.95 -18.81
N GLY A 229 1.36 -5.82 -18.54
CA GLY A 229 2.14 -6.86 -17.88
C GLY A 229 1.73 -7.08 -16.42
N VAL A 230 1.52 -6.01 -15.66
CA VAL A 230 1.09 -6.13 -14.26
C VAL A 230 -0.35 -6.63 -14.18
N VAL A 231 -1.27 -6.13 -15.01
CA VAL A 231 -2.67 -6.60 -15.07
C VAL A 231 -2.73 -8.10 -15.36
N ARG A 232 -1.93 -8.60 -16.30
CA ARG A 232 -1.85 -10.04 -16.60
C ARG A 232 -1.35 -10.84 -15.39
N ARG A 233 -0.31 -10.38 -14.69
CA ARG A 233 0.22 -11.04 -13.48
C ARG A 233 -0.79 -11.01 -12.34
N THR A 234 -1.54 -9.93 -12.20
CA THR A 234 -2.61 -9.79 -11.20
C THR A 234 -3.75 -10.77 -11.49
N ALA A 235 -4.12 -10.94 -12.77
CA ALA A 235 -5.17 -11.89 -13.20
C ALA A 235 -4.76 -13.37 -13.08
N ALA A 236 -3.52 -13.72 -13.46
CA ALA A 236 -3.10 -15.11 -13.66
C ALA A 236 -2.60 -15.82 -12.38
N ARG A 237 -2.68 -15.19 -11.21
CA ARG A 237 -2.03 -15.70 -10.00
C ARG A 237 -2.92 -16.68 -9.22
N PRO A 238 -2.45 -17.91 -8.93
CA PRO A 238 -3.13 -18.83 -8.02
C PRO A 238 -3.38 -18.19 -6.65
N GLY A 239 -4.58 -18.37 -6.11
CA GLY A 239 -5.00 -17.71 -4.87
C GLY A 239 -5.42 -16.25 -5.03
N ALA A 240 -5.66 -15.78 -6.27
CA ALA A 240 -6.54 -14.65 -6.50
C ALA A 240 -7.93 -15.00 -5.95
N GLY A 241 -8.31 -14.22 -4.94
CA GLY A 241 -9.42 -14.47 -4.03
C GLY A 241 -9.26 -13.44 -2.91
N GLY A 242 -10.37 -12.88 -2.44
CA GLY A 242 -10.36 -11.67 -1.61
C GLY A 242 -10.51 -10.39 -2.44
N ALA A 243 -10.07 -9.28 -1.87
CA ALA A 243 -10.27 -7.94 -2.42
C ALA A 243 -9.17 -7.53 -3.41
N LEU A 244 -9.55 -6.83 -4.47
CA LEU A 244 -8.66 -6.03 -5.30
C LEU A 244 -9.02 -4.56 -5.09
N VAL A 245 -8.04 -3.74 -4.71
CA VAL A 245 -8.17 -2.28 -4.74
C VAL A 245 -7.20 -1.73 -5.77
N ALA A 246 -7.70 -0.96 -6.72
CA ALA A 246 -6.88 -0.20 -7.66
C ALA A 246 -7.00 1.30 -7.38
N ILE A 247 -5.87 2.03 -7.39
CA ILE A 247 -5.84 3.49 -7.37
C ILE A 247 -5.12 3.94 -8.64
N MET A 248 -5.86 4.59 -9.54
CA MET A 248 -5.29 4.98 -10.83
C MET A 248 -6.10 6.07 -11.54
N PRO A 249 -5.46 6.84 -12.43
CA PRO A 249 -6.17 7.65 -13.42
C PRO A 249 -6.96 6.77 -14.42
N PRO A 250 -7.91 7.34 -15.20
CA PRO A 250 -8.65 6.59 -16.21
C PRO A 250 -7.72 5.83 -17.18
N PRO A 251 -7.77 4.49 -17.25
CA PRO A 251 -6.92 3.72 -18.14
C PRO A 251 -7.16 4.11 -19.61
N PRO A 252 -6.17 3.90 -20.49
CA PRO A 252 -6.39 4.03 -21.92
C PRO A 252 -7.41 2.98 -22.42
N PRO A 253 -8.16 3.25 -23.51
CA PRO A 253 -9.27 2.41 -23.96
C PRO A 253 -8.90 0.94 -24.19
N ASP A 254 -7.68 0.65 -24.62
CA ASP A 254 -7.17 -0.71 -24.85
C ASP A 254 -7.04 -1.54 -23.56
N LEU A 255 -6.87 -0.88 -22.41
CA LEU A 255 -6.75 -1.53 -21.11
C LEU A 255 -8.10 -1.72 -20.40
N VAL A 256 -9.14 -0.95 -20.75
CA VAL A 256 -10.46 -1.02 -20.10
C VAL A 256 -11.04 -2.46 -20.11
N PRO A 257 -11.04 -3.20 -21.25
CA PRO A 257 -11.54 -4.58 -21.27
C PRO A 257 -10.73 -5.55 -20.40
N ARG A 258 -9.45 -5.26 -20.15
CA ARG A 258 -8.58 -6.10 -19.30
C ARG A 258 -8.87 -5.87 -17.82
N PHE A 259 -9.08 -4.61 -17.43
CA PHE A 259 -9.55 -4.27 -16.09
C PHE A 259 -10.96 -4.80 -15.82
N ALA A 260 -11.86 -4.72 -16.79
CA ALA A 260 -13.20 -5.32 -16.68
C ALA A 260 -13.16 -6.82 -16.33
N ARG A 261 -12.17 -7.57 -16.84
CA ARG A 261 -12.00 -8.99 -16.51
C ARG A 261 -11.47 -9.21 -15.09
N LEU A 262 -10.64 -8.31 -14.55
CA LEU A 262 -10.09 -8.46 -13.19
C LEU A 262 -11.19 -8.51 -12.11
N ALA A 263 -12.27 -7.73 -12.27
CA ALA A 263 -13.40 -7.77 -11.33
C ALA A 263 -14.08 -9.15 -11.23
N ARG A 264 -13.89 -10.04 -12.22
CA ARG A 264 -14.42 -11.41 -12.19
C ARG A 264 -13.48 -12.40 -11.51
N VAL A 265 -12.23 -12.02 -11.29
CA VAL A 265 -11.18 -12.88 -10.69
C VAL A 265 -11.15 -12.73 -9.16
N TYR A 266 -11.57 -11.57 -8.65
CA TYR A 266 -11.58 -11.24 -7.23
C TYR A 266 -13.00 -11.30 -6.66
N SER A 267 -13.14 -11.62 -5.36
CA SER A 267 -14.46 -11.66 -4.70
C SER A 267 -15.03 -10.25 -4.50
N TRP A 268 -14.16 -9.25 -4.41
CA TRP A 268 -14.54 -7.85 -4.38
C TRP A 268 -13.50 -7.02 -5.14
N ALA A 269 -13.94 -6.04 -5.92
CA ALA A 269 -13.06 -5.19 -6.72
C ALA A 269 -13.46 -3.71 -6.59
N GLY A 270 -12.63 -2.94 -5.89
CA GLY A 270 -12.75 -1.50 -5.72
C GLY A 270 -11.74 -0.73 -6.55
N LEU A 271 -12.17 0.39 -7.13
CA LEU A 271 -11.36 1.27 -7.96
C LEU A 271 -11.54 2.71 -7.51
N VAL A 272 -10.45 3.34 -7.09
CA VAL A 272 -10.37 4.79 -6.94
C VAL A 272 -9.90 5.36 -8.27
N LEU A 273 -10.84 5.96 -9.02
CA LEU A 273 -10.55 6.67 -10.27
C LEU A 273 -10.12 8.10 -9.96
N LEU A 274 -8.88 8.42 -10.31
CA LEU A 274 -8.29 9.72 -10.00
C LEU A 274 -8.61 10.75 -11.09
N ASP A 275 -9.32 11.81 -10.74
CA ASP A 275 -9.45 13.03 -11.54
C ASP A 275 -8.12 13.80 -11.51
N VAL A 276 -7.16 13.35 -12.32
CA VAL A 276 -5.85 14.00 -12.44
C VAL A 276 -5.93 15.41 -13.02
N ALA A 277 -7.02 15.78 -13.70
CA ALA A 277 -7.21 17.13 -14.20
C ALA A 277 -7.49 18.13 -13.08
N SER A 278 -7.95 17.68 -11.90
CA SER A 278 -8.08 18.55 -10.71
C SER A 278 -6.75 18.96 -10.08
N PHE A 279 -5.63 18.31 -10.43
CA PHE A 279 -4.30 18.54 -9.83
C PHE A 279 -3.45 19.58 -10.57
N ALA A 280 -3.90 20.07 -11.72
CA ALA A 280 -3.18 21.06 -12.51
C ALA A 280 -4.16 21.98 -13.23
N SER A 281 -3.72 23.19 -13.57
CA SER A 281 -4.49 24.04 -14.47
C SER A 281 -4.63 23.38 -15.84
N SER A 282 -5.84 23.36 -16.37
CA SER A 282 -6.17 22.80 -17.68
C SER A 282 -7.11 23.74 -18.42
N SER A 283 -7.00 23.79 -19.75
CA SER A 283 -7.98 24.53 -20.56
C SER A 283 -9.37 23.90 -20.47
N GLY A 284 -10.43 24.68 -20.71
CA GLY A 284 -11.82 24.17 -20.65
C GLY A 284 -12.09 23.00 -21.61
N ARG A 285 -11.44 23.00 -22.79
CA ARG A 285 -11.55 21.89 -23.76
C ARG A 285 -10.86 20.61 -23.25
N GLU A 286 -9.66 20.72 -22.68
CA GLU A 286 -8.96 19.57 -22.10
C GLU A 286 -9.73 18.98 -20.91
N ARG A 287 -10.30 19.85 -20.06
CA ARG A 287 -11.14 19.44 -18.94
C ARG A 287 -12.37 18.66 -19.42
N ALA A 288 -13.12 19.21 -20.38
CA ALA A 288 -14.31 18.55 -20.92
C ALA A 288 -14.00 17.18 -21.55
N ALA A 289 -12.89 17.07 -22.31
CA ALA A 289 -12.46 15.80 -22.90
C ALA A 289 -12.05 14.78 -21.82
N PHE A 290 -11.41 15.23 -20.74
CA PHE A 290 -11.06 14.39 -19.60
C PHE A 290 -12.30 13.89 -18.86
N ASP A 291 -13.25 14.78 -18.54
CA ASP A 291 -14.50 14.44 -17.86
C ASP A 291 -15.33 13.42 -18.67
N GLN A 292 -15.40 13.57 -19.99
CA GLN A 292 -16.06 12.60 -20.88
C GLN A 292 -15.41 11.21 -20.78
N ARG A 293 -14.08 11.14 -20.83
CA ARG A 293 -13.34 9.87 -20.71
C ARG A 293 -13.48 9.24 -19.33
N LEU A 294 -13.42 10.04 -18.26
CA LEU A 294 -13.63 9.59 -16.88
C LEU A 294 -15.02 8.94 -16.74
N ALA A 295 -16.07 9.61 -17.20
CA ALA A 295 -17.44 9.10 -17.15
C ALA A 295 -17.65 7.84 -18.01
N GLU A 296 -16.98 7.73 -19.16
CA GLU A 296 -17.02 6.53 -19.99
C GLU A 296 -16.37 5.32 -19.30
N VAL A 297 -15.18 5.51 -18.73
CA VAL A 297 -14.45 4.47 -17.99
C VAL A 297 -15.24 4.03 -16.77
N GLU A 298 -15.73 4.97 -15.97
CA GLU A 298 -16.55 4.70 -14.79
C GLU A 298 -17.76 3.84 -15.16
N ARG A 299 -18.56 4.26 -16.14
CA ARG A 299 -19.74 3.53 -16.59
C ARG A 299 -19.40 2.11 -17.06
N THR A 300 -18.30 1.96 -17.80
CA THR A 300 -17.88 0.67 -18.36
C THR A 300 -17.39 -0.29 -17.27
N LEU A 301 -16.54 0.17 -16.36
CA LEU A 301 -16.00 -0.66 -15.29
C LEU A 301 -17.04 -0.95 -14.20
N SER A 302 -17.91 0.00 -13.88
CA SER A 302 -19.05 -0.21 -12.98
C SER A 302 -19.94 -1.35 -13.51
N ARG A 303 -20.31 -1.33 -14.80
CA ARG A 303 -21.05 -2.43 -15.44
C ARG A 303 -20.30 -3.76 -15.41
N ALA A 304 -18.98 -3.73 -15.44
CA ALA A 304 -18.14 -4.94 -15.38
C ALA A 304 -17.99 -5.55 -13.97
N GLY A 305 -18.52 -4.91 -12.93
CA GLY A 305 -18.49 -5.44 -11.57
C GLY A 305 -17.63 -4.63 -10.59
N TRP A 306 -16.94 -3.59 -11.04
CA TRP A 306 -16.16 -2.73 -10.15
C TRP A 306 -17.06 -1.85 -9.28
N HIS A 307 -16.63 -1.64 -8.04
CA HIS A 307 -17.05 -0.55 -7.17
C HIS A 307 -16.12 0.63 -7.42
N ILE A 308 -16.67 1.82 -7.62
CA ILE A 308 -15.87 2.98 -8.08
C ILE A 308 -16.15 4.18 -7.18
N ALA A 309 -15.09 4.87 -6.79
CA ALA A 309 -15.13 6.20 -6.22
C ALA A 309 -14.21 7.12 -7.03
N ILE A 310 -14.67 8.32 -7.35
CA ILE A 310 -13.87 9.32 -8.06
C ILE A 310 -13.23 10.23 -7.02
N ALA A 311 -11.93 10.51 -7.19
CA ALA A 311 -11.18 11.37 -6.28
C ALA A 311 -10.44 12.49 -7.03
N GLY A 312 -10.50 13.70 -6.50
CA GLY A 312 -9.75 14.87 -6.94
C GLY A 312 -8.75 15.37 -5.88
N ALA A 313 -8.06 16.47 -6.22
CA ALA A 313 -6.97 17.03 -5.42
C ALA A 313 -7.39 17.51 -4.01
N SER A 314 -8.64 17.94 -3.84
CA SER A 314 -9.18 18.44 -2.56
C SER A 314 -9.80 17.36 -1.69
N ASP A 315 -9.97 16.14 -2.19
CA ASP A 315 -10.71 15.10 -1.48
C ASP A 315 -9.85 14.43 -0.41
N SER A 316 -10.44 14.26 0.79
CA SER A 316 -9.91 13.41 1.85
C SER A 316 -9.93 11.96 1.38
N PHE A 317 -8.85 11.23 1.63
CA PHE A 317 -8.77 9.83 1.23
C PHE A 317 -9.77 8.98 2.02
N ARG A 318 -10.04 9.33 3.29
CA ARG A 318 -11.05 8.65 4.11
C ARG A 318 -12.45 8.74 3.52
N THR A 319 -12.86 9.92 3.05
CA THR A 319 -14.18 10.11 2.43
C THR A 319 -14.31 9.26 1.15
N ILE A 320 -13.28 9.26 0.31
CA ILE A 320 -13.24 8.44 -0.91
C ILE A 320 -13.31 6.94 -0.58
N TRP A 321 -12.56 6.51 0.44
CA TRP A 321 -12.57 5.12 0.88
C TRP A 321 -13.93 4.67 1.41
N GLN A 322 -14.60 5.51 2.19
CA GLN A 322 -15.97 5.28 2.66
C GLN A 322 -16.95 5.18 1.48
N GLY A 323 -16.95 6.16 0.58
CA GLY A 323 -17.82 6.14 -0.61
C GLY A 323 -17.60 4.91 -1.49
N LEU A 324 -16.34 4.45 -1.61
CA LEU A 324 -16.03 3.22 -2.34
C LEU A 324 -16.72 2.00 -1.72
N LEU A 325 -16.74 1.89 -0.40
CA LEU A 325 -17.35 0.78 0.32
C LEU A 325 -18.88 0.89 0.36
N ASP A 326 -19.45 2.09 0.47
CA ASP A 326 -20.90 2.33 0.40
C ASP A 326 -21.47 1.99 -0.99
N SER A 327 -20.72 2.27 -2.05
CA SER A 327 -21.05 1.83 -3.42
C SER A 327 -21.14 0.30 -3.54
N SER A 328 -20.51 -0.43 -2.63
CA SER A 328 -20.61 -1.89 -2.57
C SER A 328 -21.83 -2.38 -1.79
N ALA A 329 -22.14 -1.75 -0.66
CA ALA A 329 -23.32 -2.09 0.13
C ALA A 329 -24.63 -1.88 -0.66
N SER A 330 -24.77 -0.74 -1.34
CA SER A 330 -25.95 -0.44 -2.19
C SER A 330 -26.18 -1.47 -3.31
N ARG A 331 -25.08 -2.01 -3.87
CA ARG A 331 -25.13 -3.02 -4.93
C ARG A 331 -25.53 -4.41 -4.40
N ALA A 332 -25.13 -4.75 -3.17
CA ALA A 332 -25.54 -5.99 -2.52
C ALA A 332 -27.05 -6.00 -2.25
N SER A 333 -27.60 -4.90 -1.71
CA SER A 333 -29.03 -4.78 -1.41
C SER A 333 -29.95 -4.85 -2.64
N SER A 334 -29.50 -4.33 -3.80
CA SER A 334 -30.29 -4.41 -5.04
C SER A 334 -30.34 -5.83 -5.63
N ARG A 335 -29.28 -6.64 -5.42
CA ARG A 335 -29.26 -8.04 -5.85
C ARG A 335 -30.17 -8.94 -5.00
N SER A 336 -30.23 -8.74 -3.68
CA SER A 336 -31.07 -9.55 -2.78
C SER A 336 -32.57 -9.33 -2.96
N LEU A 337 -32.98 -8.21 -3.54
CA LEU A 337 -34.40 -7.91 -3.84
C LEU A 337 -34.90 -8.56 -5.14
N HIS A 338 -34.00 -9.09 -5.98
CA HIS A 338 -34.32 -9.68 -7.29
C HIS A 338 -34.11 -11.21 -7.32
N SER A 339 -33.77 -11.83 -6.18
CA SER A 339 -33.64 -13.28 -6.00
C SER A 339 -34.77 -13.83 -5.18
#